data_AF-A0A8T4JH00-F1
#
_entry.id   AF-A0A8T4JH00-F1
#
_cell.length_a   1.000
_cell.length_b   1.000
_cell.length_c   1.000
_cell.angle_alpha   90.00
_cell.angle_beta   90.00
_cell.angle_gamma   90.00
#
_symmetry.space_group_name_H-M   'P 1'
#
loop_
_entity.id
_entity.type
_entity.pdbx_description
1 polymer ?
#
loop_
_entity_poly.entity_id
_entity_poly.type
_entity_poly.pdbx_seq_one_letter_code
_entity_poly.pdbx_strand_id
1 'polypeptide(L)'
;MSDDCIFCNRELIKDDILYETENFFVKVGLMIAAPGHIMVISKNHIDNLSKMPECLFSEYLNLCKKVRNVVEKEFGNIFLVDYGPSAQSINHQHTHFIPLKSSEYDIKNFLNEAIDPRIGKYQKAHLKDLNKLVNGKDYTWFGIGSDTYVYLVDGVWNPEKDFGWRDFLLYEKGVKSIAKNWTDASIELKETDEVKRRITKEKLKRYFEN
;
A
#
# COMPACT_ATOMS: atom_id res chain seq x y z
N MET A 1 12.12 -19.52 -3.23
CA MET A 1 11.96 -18.97 -1.88
C MET A 1 13.16 -18.08 -1.64
N SER A 2 12.95 -16.87 -1.14
CA SER A 2 14.04 -16.02 -0.64
C SER A 2 14.04 -16.21 0.87
N ASP A 3 15.07 -16.84 1.43
CA ASP A 3 15.10 -17.31 2.82
C ASP A 3 14.99 -16.17 3.85
N ASP A 4 15.27 -14.93 3.43
CA ASP A 4 15.22 -13.73 4.27
C ASP A 4 13.96 -12.86 4.07
N CYS A 5 13.02 -13.27 3.20
CA CYS A 5 11.84 -12.45 2.92
C CYS A 5 10.76 -12.61 4.00
N ILE A 6 10.43 -11.51 4.70
CA ILE A 6 9.43 -11.52 5.78
C ILE A 6 8.02 -11.94 5.33
N PHE A 7 7.64 -11.66 4.07
CA PHE A 7 6.34 -12.07 3.52
C PHE A 7 6.32 -13.53 3.07
N CYS A 8 7.48 -14.13 2.76
CA CYS A 8 7.59 -15.57 2.56
C CYS A 8 7.52 -16.33 3.90
N ASN A 9 7.95 -15.72 5.00
CA ASN A 9 7.89 -16.33 6.32
C ASN A 9 6.50 -16.16 6.97
N ARG A 10 5.64 -17.17 6.76
CA ARG A 10 4.26 -17.19 7.25
C ARG A 10 4.12 -17.09 8.76
N GLU A 11 5.06 -17.65 9.52
CA GLU A 11 5.01 -17.61 10.98
C GLU A 11 5.16 -16.19 11.52
N LEU A 12 5.90 -15.32 10.82
CA LEU A 12 6.10 -13.92 11.22
C LEU A 12 4.88 -13.03 10.97
N ILE A 13 3.96 -13.44 10.10
CA ILE A 13 2.86 -12.58 9.63
C ILE A 13 1.46 -13.10 9.94
N LYS A 14 1.32 -14.34 10.42
CA LYS A 14 0.02 -15.03 10.58
C LYS A 14 -1.01 -14.26 11.41
N ASP A 15 -0.56 -13.56 12.47
CA ASP A 15 -1.46 -12.84 13.38
C ASP A 15 -2.05 -11.55 12.78
N ASP A 16 -1.54 -11.11 11.64
CA ASP A 16 -1.98 -9.91 10.93
C ASP A 16 -2.81 -10.21 9.69
N ILE A 17 -2.95 -11.48 9.31
CA ILE A 17 -3.71 -11.90 8.13
C ILE A 17 -5.21 -11.83 8.44
N LEU A 18 -5.94 -11.16 7.55
CA LEU A 18 -7.39 -11.01 7.62
C LEU A 18 -8.12 -11.97 6.70
N TYR A 19 -7.53 -12.30 5.55
CA TYR A 19 -8.18 -13.06 4.49
C TYR A 19 -7.16 -13.64 3.52
N GLU A 20 -7.49 -14.76 2.89
CA GLU A 20 -6.65 -15.38 1.88
C GLU A 20 -7.46 -15.92 0.70
N THR A 21 -6.81 -15.95 -0.45
CA THR A 21 -7.26 -16.66 -1.65
C THR A 21 -6.24 -17.74 -1.99
N GLU A 22 -6.29 -18.33 -3.18
CA GLU A 22 -5.33 -19.36 -3.58
C GLU A 22 -3.90 -18.80 -3.64
N ASN A 23 -3.70 -17.64 -4.27
CA ASN A 23 -2.38 -17.07 -4.56
C ASN A 23 -2.06 -15.78 -3.79
N PHE A 24 -3.00 -15.23 -3.01
CA PHE A 24 -2.82 -13.97 -2.29
C PHE A 24 -3.33 -14.03 -0.86
N PHE A 25 -2.89 -13.07 -0.05
CA PHE A 25 -3.40 -12.81 1.28
C PHE A 25 -3.52 -11.32 1.55
N VAL A 26 -4.44 -10.98 2.46
CA VAL A 26 -4.69 -9.62 2.93
C VAL A 26 -4.21 -9.52 4.36
N LYS A 27 -3.34 -8.56 4.67
CA LYS A 27 -2.90 -8.32 6.05
C LYS A 27 -2.94 -6.86 6.46
N VAL A 28 -3.01 -6.64 7.77
CA VAL A 28 -2.73 -5.33 8.35
C VAL A 28 -1.20 -5.13 8.42
N GLY A 29 -0.73 -3.94 8.05
CA GLY A 29 0.69 -3.60 8.15
C GLY A 29 1.16 -3.40 9.58
N LEU A 30 2.46 -3.21 9.73
CA LEU A 30 3.03 -2.53 10.90
C LEU A 30 3.22 -1.07 10.52
N MET A 31 3.13 -0.19 11.50
CA MET A 31 3.39 1.24 11.32
C MET A 31 2.49 1.82 10.22
N ILE A 32 1.20 1.50 10.30
CA ILE A 32 0.23 1.84 9.26
C ILE A 32 -0.07 3.34 9.26
N ALA A 33 -0.29 3.92 8.07
CA ALA A 33 -0.52 5.35 7.95
C ALA A 33 -1.80 5.82 8.66
N ALA A 34 -2.89 5.07 8.50
CA ALA A 34 -4.21 5.39 9.07
C ALA A 34 -4.96 4.09 9.42
N PRO A 35 -5.96 4.14 10.33
CA PRO A 35 -6.91 3.04 10.47
C PRO A 35 -7.53 2.68 9.12
N GLY A 36 -7.60 1.38 8.80
CA GLY A 36 -8.05 0.87 7.51
C GLY A 36 -6.92 0.60 6.50
N HIS A 37 -5.68 1.01 6.78
CA HIS A 37 -4.55 0.71 5.92
C HIS A 37 -4.18 -0.78 5.99
N ILE A 38 -4.41 -1.48 4.88
CA ILE A 38 -4.09 -2.90 4.69
C ILE A 38 -3.36 -3.14 3.37
N MET A 39 -2.82 -4.35 3.20
CA MET A 39 -2.07 -4.74 2.00
C MET A 39 -2.61 -6.04 1.41
N VAL A 40 -2.66 -6.10 0.08
CA VAL A 40 -2.80 -7.36 -0.68
C VAL A 40 -1.41 -7.81 -1.10
N ILE A 41 -1.05 -9.05 -0.76
CA ILE A 41 0.30 -9.58 -0.92
C ILE A 41 0.22 -10.95 -1.60
N SER A 42 1.09 -11.19 -2.57
CA SER A 42 1.24 -12.50 -3.21
C SER A 42 1.79 -13.53 -2.22
N LYS A 43 1.34 -14.78 -2.30
CA LYS A 43 1.89 -15.89 -1.49
C LYS A 43 3.25 -16.34 -2.01
N ASN A 44 3.38 -16.44 -3.33
CA ASN A 44 4.65 -16.70 -3.98
C ASN A 44 5.49 -15.42 -4.01
N HIS A 45 6.81 -15.56 -3.93
CA HIS A 45 7.72 -14.43 -4.04
C HIS A 45 7.70 -13.90 -5.48
N ILE A 46 7.16 -12.69 -5.63
CA ILE A 46 7.15 -11.92 -6.87
C ILE A 46 7.75 -10.57 -6.51
N ASP A 47 8.85 -10.14 -7.13
CA ASP A 47 9.59 -8.95 -6.69
C ASP A 47 8.72 -7.68 -6.56
N ASN A 48 7.85 -7.45 -7.54
CA ASN A 48 6.94 -6.30 -7.58
C ASN A 48 5.79 -6.55 -8.58
N LEU A 49 4.81 -5.64 -8.60
CA LEU A 49 3.61 -5.76 -9.41
C LEU A 49 3.86 -5.95 -10.91
N SER A 50 4.93 -5.35 -11.47
CA SER A 50 5.28 -5.50 -12.89
C SER A 50 5.74 -6.90 -13.26
N LYS A 51 6.18 -7.71 -12.28
CA LYS A 51 6.63 -9.09 -12.45
C LYS A 51 5.53 -10.12 -12.23
N MET A 52 4.31 -9.69 -11.90
CA MET A 52 3.19 -10.60 -11.68
C MET A 52 2.83 -11.38 -12.95
N PRO A 53 2.75 -12.72 -12.89
CA PRO A 53 2.28 -13.54 -14.01
C PRO A 53 0.85 -13.20 -14.42
N GLU A 54 0.58 -13.22 -15.72
CA GLU A 54 -0.73 -12.85 -16.27
C GLU A 54 -1.87 -13.74 -15.73
N CYS A 55 -1.60 -15.02 -15.47
CA CYS A 55 -2.57 -15.96 -14.91
C CYS A 55 -3.09 -15.54 -13.52
N LEU A 56 -2.36 -14.71 -12.78
CA LEU A 56 -2.76 -14.24 -11.45
C LEU A 56 -3.56 -12.94 -11.48
N PHE A 57 -3.60 -12.21 -12.61
CA PHE A 57 -4.21 -10.88 -12.67
C PHE A 57 -5.71 -10.89 -12.36
N SER A 58 -6.46 -11.90 -12.80
CA SER A 58 -7.89 -11.97 -12.54
C SER A 58 -8.19 -12.09 -11.04
N GLU A 59 -7.49 -13.00 -10.36
CA GLU A 59 -7.59 -13.19 -8.91
C GLU A 59 -7.17 -11.92 -8.16
N TYR A 60 -6.03 -11.35 -8.53
CA TYR A 60 -5.51 -10.12 -7.94
C TYR A 60 -6.50 -8.96 -8.06
N LEU A 61 -7.02 -8.68 -9.26
CA LEU A 61 -7.95 -7.57 -9.49
C LEU A 61 -9.28 -7.78 -8.75
N ASN A 62 -9.80 -9.00 -8.72
CA ASN A 62 -11.00 -9.32 -7.97
C ASN A 62 -10.80 -9.13 -6.46
N LEU A 63 -9.65 -9.56 -5.93
CA LEU A 63 -9.29 -9.34 -4.54
C LEU A 63 -9.11 -7.85 -4.23
N CYS A 64 -8.41 -7.09 -5.07
CA CYS A 64 -8.28 -5.65 -4.92
C CYS A 64 -9.64 -4.94 -4.91
N LYS A 65 -10.57 -5.35 -5.78
CA LYS A 65 -11.93 -4.81 -5.78
C LYS A 65 -12.69 -5.13 -4.50
N LYS A 66 -12.60 -6.37 -4.01
CA LYS A 66 -13.21 -6.78 -2.72
C LYS A 66 -12.64 -5.95 -1.57
N VAL A 67 -11.32 -5.86 -1.48
CA VAL A 67 -10.61 -5.10 -0.44
C VAL A 67 -10.98 -3.62 -0.50
N ARG A 68 -10.90 -2.99 -1.69
CA ARG A 68 -11.28 -1.59 -1.89
C ARG A 68 -12.69 -1.32 -1.35
N ASN A 69 -13.68 -2.10 -1.78
CA ASN A 69 -15.07 -1.90 -1.38
C ASN A 69 -15.27 -1.96 0.14
N VAL A 70 -14.57 -2.89 0.80
CA VAL A 70 -14.69 -3.05 2.26
C VAL A 70 -14.01 -1.91 3.01
N VAL A 71 -12.81 -1.50 2.60
CA VAL A 71 -12.10 -0.40 3.24
C VAL A 71 -12.84 0.92 3.01
N GLU A 72 -13.30 1.17 1.78
CA GLU A 72 -14.07 2.38 1.44
C GLU A 72 -15.36 2.49 2.27
N LYS A 73 -16.05 1.36 2.47
CA LYS A 73 -17.26 1.31 3.30
C LYS A 73 -17.01 1.67 4.76
N GLU A 74 -15.87 1.28 5.34
CA GLU A 74 -15.57 1.47 6.77
C GLU A 74 -14.80 2.74 7.10
N PHE A 75 -13.98 3.22 6.16
CA PHE A 75 -12.98 4.25 6.40
C PHE A 75 -13.05 5.42 5.42
N GLY A 76 -13.94 5.38 4.42
CA GLY A 76 -14.10 6.42 3.42
C GLY A 76 -13.13 6.27 2.24
N ASN A 77 -12.96 7.32 1.45
CA ASN A 77 -12.16 7.27 0.22
C ASN A 77 -10.75 6.70 0.47
N ILE A 78 -10.24 5.92 -0.47
CA ILE A 78 -8.89 5.35 -0.40
C ILE A 78 -8.11 5.62 -1.67
N PHE A 79 -6.79 5.53 -1.55
CA PHE A 79 -5.92 5.29 -2.69
C PHE A 79 -5.20 3.96 -2.52
N LEU A 80 -4.77 3.40 -3.65
CA LEU A 80 -3.90 2.23 -3.68
C LEU A 80 -2.53 2.68 -4.14
N VAL A 81 -1.49 2.05 -3.59
CA VAL A 81 -0.11 2.25 -4.03
C VAL A 81 0.66 0.94 -4.00
N ASP A 82 1.38 0.69 -5.08
CA ASP A 82 2.46 -0.29 -5.14
C ASP A 82 3.72 0.49 -5.50
N TYR A 83 4.62 0.63 -4.53
CA TYR A 83 5.81 1.46 -4.65
C TYR A 83 6.82 0.89 -5.65
N GLY A 84 6.65 -0.36 -6.07
CA GLY A 84 7.54 -1.04 -7.00
C GLY A 84 9.02 -0.94 -6.60
N PRO A 85 9.94 -1.10 -7.55
CA PRO A 85 11.37 -0.95 -7.29
C PRO A 85 11.76 0.48 -6.86
N SER A 86 10.90 1.49 -7.10
CA SER A 86 11.25 2.87 -6.79
C SER A 86 11.29 3.19 -5.30
N ALA A 87 10.47 2.52 -4.48
CA ALA A 87 10.37 2.85 -3.06
C ALA A 87 9.83 1.73 -2.14
N GLN A 88 9.64 0.49 -2.63
CA GLN A 88 9.19 -0.59 -1.74
C GLN A 88 10.26 -0.95 -0.70
N SER A 89 9.84 -1.08 0.56
CA SER A 89 10.77 -1.43 1.66
C SER A 89 11.07 -2.93 1.72
N ILE A 90 10.18 -3.76 1.17
CA ILE A 90 10.31 -5.21 1.09
C ILE A 90 10.21 -5.60 -0.37
N ASN A 91 11.23 -6.27 -0.90
CA ASN A 91 11.24 -6.75 -2.28
C ASN A 91 10.36 -8.00 -2.43
N HIS A 92 9.04 -7.80 -2.38
CA HIS A 92 8.00 -8.82 -2.55
C HIS A 92 6.70 -8.08 -2.81
N GLN A 93 5.95 -8.43 -3.84
CA GLN A 93 4.76 -7.71 -4.31
C GLN A 93 3.75 -7.55 -3.17
N HIS A 94 3.47 -6.29 -2.84
CA HIS A 94 2.43 -5.90 -1.92
C HIS A 94 1.85 -4.57 -2.37
N THR A 95 0.52 -4.51 -2.42
CA THR A 95 -0.19 -3.30 -2.80
C THR A 95 -0.96 -2.79 -1.60
N HIS A 96 -0.66 -1.57 -1.21
CA HIS A 96 -1.28 -0.90 -0.08
C HIS A 96 -2.65 -0.34 -0.49
N PHE A 97 -3.59 -0.40 0.45
CA PHE A 97 -4.90 0.24 0.39
C PHE A 97 -4.94 1.20 1.55
N ILE A 98 -4.90 2.50 1.28
CA ILE A 98 -4.66 3.51 2.30
C ILE A 98 -5.84 4.49 2.30
N PRO A 99 -6.58 4.60 3.42
CA PRO A 99 -7.62 5.61 3.57
C PRO A 99 -7.07 7.03 3.45
N LEU A 100 -7.75 7.83 2.63
CA LEU A 100 -7.54 9.25 2.46
C LEU A 100 -8.35 9.97 3.53
N LYS A 101 -7.74 10.21 4.70
CA LYS A 101 -8.36 10.99 5.76
C LYS A 101 -7.32 11.86 6.45
N SER A 102 -7.45 13.16 6.26
CA SER A 102 -6.76 14.17 7.04
C SER A 102 -7.76 14.98 7.85
N SER A 103 -7.47 15.24 9.12
CA SER A 103 -8.17 16.30 9.87
C SER A 103 -7.60 17.69 9.60
N GLU A 104 -6.38 17.78 9.06
CA GLU A 104 -5.62 19.03 8.96
C GLU A 104 -5.45 19.56 7.53
N TYR A 105 -5.75 18.75 6.50
CA TYR A 105 -5.46 19.11 5.11
C TYR A 105 -6.38 18.44 4.09
N ASP A 106 -6.96 19.24 3.20
CA ASP A 106 -7.76 18.73 2.09
C ASP A 106 -6.89 18.50 0.84
N ILE A 107 -6.77 17.24 0.41
CA ILE A 107 -6.00 16.85 -0.78
C ILE A 107 -6.79 17.29 -2.02
N LYS A 108 -6.27 18.28 -2.75
CA LYS A 108 -6.94 18.83 -3.93
C LYS A 108 -6.72 17.96 -5.16
N ASN A 109 -5.50 17.42 -5.32
CA ASN A 109 -5.18 16.48 -6.39
C ASN A 109 -4.07 15.55 -5.93
N PHE A 110 -4.45 14.32 -5.59
CA PHE A 110 -3.52 13.32 -5.09
C PHE A 110 -2.32 13.12 -6.01
N LEU A 111 -2.48 13.02 -7.34
CA LEU A 111 -1.33 12.75 -8.23
C LEU A 111 -0.35 13.91 -8.29
N ASN A 112 -0.84 15.14 -8.39
CA ASN A 112 0.02 16.31 -8.42
C ASN A 112 0.77 16.50 -7.10
N GLU A 113 0.15 16.07 -6.01
CA GLU A 113 0.75 16.12 -4.69
C GLU A 113 1.69 14.92 -4.47
N ALA A 114 1.34 13.72 -4.97
CA ALA A 114 1.99 12.40 -4.80
C ALA A 114 3.15 12.11 -5.76
N ILE A 115 3.43 12.98 -6.72
CA ILE A 115 4.50 12.79 -7.70
C ILE A 115 5.41 14.02 -7.73
N ASP A 116 6.73 13.78 -7.78
CA ASP A 116 7.70 14.84 -8.04
C ASP A 116 7.96 14.97 -9.56
N PRO A 117 7.43 16.02 -10.22
CA PRO A 117 7.58 16.17 -11.66
C PRO A 117 9.03 16.43 -12.11
N ARG A 118 9.97 16.67 -11.19
CA ARG A 118 11.39 16.90 -11.49
C ARG A 118 12.15 15.60 -11.75
N ILE A 119 11.67 14.47 -11.23
CA ILE A 119 12.37 13.18 -11.24
C ILE A 119 11.52 12.06 -11.85
N GLY A 120 10.52 12.42 -12.64
CA GLY A 120 9.74 11.44 -13.38
C GLY A 120 8.50 12.03 -14.02
N LYS A 121 7.70 11.14 -14.62
CA LYS A 121 6.40 11.47 -15.23
C LYS A 121 5.41 10.37 -14.93
N TYR A 122 4.15 10.77 -14.78
CA TYR A 122 3.07 9.81 -14.64
C TYR A 122 2.15 9.79 -15.87
N GLN A 123 1.49 8.66 -16.06
CA GLN A 123 0.46 8.48 -17.07
C GLN A 123 -0.56 7.45 -16.59
N LYS A 124 -1.77 7.52 -17.16
CA LYS A 124 -2.79 6.49 -16.95
C LYS A 124 -2.28 5.17 -17.52
N ALA A 125 -2.48 4.07 -16.79
CA ALA A 125 -1.95 2.77 -17.14
C ALA A 125 -2.97 1.68 -16.84
N HIS A 126 -3.11 0.68 -17.70
CA HIS A 126 -3.81 -0.55 -17.34
C HIS A 126 -2.83 -1.54 -16.73
N LEU A 127 -3.26 -2.24 -15.68
CA LEU A 127 -2.37 -3.16 -14.94
C LEU A 127 -1.76 -4.24 -15.83
N LYS A 128 -2.54 -4.78 -16.78
CA LYS A 128 -2.08 -5.78 -17.76
C LYS A 128 -0.92 -5.29 -18.63
N ASP A 129 -0.84 -3.98 -18.87
CA ASP A 129 0.18 -3.36 -19.71
C ASP A 129 1.38 -2.88 -18.88
N LEU A 130 1.33 -3.00 -17.54
CA LEU A 130 2.31 -2.42 -16.63
C LEU A 130 3.73 -2.90 -16.93
N ASN A 131 3.95 -4.20 -17.11
CA ASN A 131 5.28 -4.74 -17.43
C ASN A 131 5.89 -4.10 -18.70
N LYS A 132 5.09 -4.04 -19.77
CA LYS A 132 5.49 -3.43 -21.03
C LYS A 132 5.72 -1.92 -20.89
N LEU A 133 4.90 -1.26 -20.09
CA LEU A 133 4.95 0.18 -19.88
C LEU A 133 6.17 0.62 -19.08
N VAL A 134 6.51 -0.11 -18.02
CA VAL A 134 7.69 0.19 -17.19
C VAL A 134 8.97 -0.19 -17.91
N ASN A 135 8.97 -1.24 -18.73
CA ASN A 135 10.11 -1.67 -19.54
C ASN A 135 11.43 -1.72 -18.75
N GLY A 136 11.38 -2.22 -17.51
CA GLY A 136 12.53 -2.32 -16.61
C GLY A 136 12.93 -1.02 -15.89
N LYS A 137 12.22 0.09 -16.09
CA LYS A 137 12.41 1.32 -15.33
C LYS A 137 11.84 1.22 -13.92
N ASP A 138 12.37 2.06 -13.03
CA ASP A 138 11.79 2.28 -11.71
C ASP A 138 10.42 2.94 -11.84
N TYR A 139 9.48 2.46 -11.03
CA TYR A 139 8.11 2.94 -11.09
C TYR A 139 7.41 2.83 -9.74
N THR A 140 6.36 3.64 -9.61
CA THR A 140 5.29 3.44 -8.63
C THR A 140 3.95 3.38 -9.35
N TRP A 141 3.09 2.46 -8.93
CA TRP A 141 1.73 2.35 -9.43
C TRP A 141 0.75 2.90 -8.40
N PHE A 142 -0.24 3.65 -8.87
CA PHE A 142 -1.30 4.23 -8.06
C PHE A 142 -2.67 3.81 -8.57
N GLY A 143 -3.62 3.58 -7.66
CA GLY A 143 -5.03 3.37 -7.96
C GLY A 143 -5.92 4.37 -7.24
N ILE A 144 -6.60 5.25 -7.98
CA ILE A 144 -7.42 6.34 -7.43
C ILE A 144 -8.81 6.27 -8.07
N GLY A 145 -9.83 6.01 -7.25
CA GLY A 145 -11.16 5.66 -7.75
C GLY A 145 -11.10 4.45 -8.69
N SER A 146 -11.68 4.57 -9.88
CA SER A 146 -11.64 3.55 -10.94
C SER A 146 -10.37 3.59 -11.79
N ASP A 147 -9.55 4.63 -11.63
CA ASP A 147 -8.42 4.91 -12.50
C ASP A 147 -7.11 4.46 -11.89
N THR A 148 -6.17 4.10 -12.76
CA THR A 148 -4.86 3.59 -12.38
C THR A 148 -3.78 4.34 -13.15
N TYR A 149 -2.69 4.64 -12.47
CA TYR A 149 -1.60 5.47 -12.97
C TYR A 149 -0.27 4.76 -12.70
N VAL A 150 0.68 4.95 -13.60
CA VAL A 150 2.08 4.62 -13.35
C VAL A 150 2.86 5.92 -13.30
N TYR A 151 3.71 6.06 -12.30
CA TYR A 151 4.74 7.07 -12.21
C TYR A 151 6.07 6.41 -12.56
N LEU A 152 6.64 6.76 -13.71
CA LEU A 152 7.96 6.33 -14.13
C LEU A 152 8.99 7.26 -13.51
N VAL A 153 9.90 6.69 -12.73
CA VAL A 153 10.90 7.43 -11.96
C VAL A 153 12.21 7.43 -12.73
N ASP A 154 12.71 8.62 -13.03
CA ASP A 154 14.03 8.84 -13.63
C ASP A 154 14.94 9.44 -12.53
N GLY A 155 15.38 8.60 -11.58
CA GLY A 155 16.24 9.00 -10.46
C GLY A 155 15.95 8.22 -9.17
N VAL A 156 16.42 8.74 -8.03
CA VAL A 156 16.06 8.21 -6.71
C VAL A 156 14.84 8.97 -6.24
N TRP A 157 13.70 8.28 -6.15
CA TRP A 157 12.52 8.85 -5.53
C TRP A 157 12.51 8.49 -4.05
N ASN A 158 12.51 9.51 -3.18
CA ASN A 158 12.37 9.29 -1.75
C ASN A 158 11.01 9.82 -1.30
N PRO A 159 9.97 8.98 -1.32
CA PRO A 159 8.66 9.39 -0.87
C PRO A 159 8.61 9.74 0.62
N GLU A 160 9.69 9.65 1.39
CA GLU A 160 9.71 10.16 2.77
C GLU A 160 10.32 11.57 2.89
N LYS A 161 11.21 11.94 1.97
CA LYS A 161 11.88 13.26 1.95
C LYS A 161 11.16 14.26 1.05
N ASP A 162 10.69 13.80 -0.10
CA ASP A 162 10.16 14.67 -1.16
C ASP A 162 8.70 15.10 -0.89
N PHE A 163 8.25 14.80 0.32
CA PHE A 163 6.91 14.33 0.54
C PHE A 163 6.54 14.54 2.02
N GLY A 164 5.98 15.70 2.34
CA GLY A 164 5.35 15.95 3.65
C GLY A 164 4.01 15.24 3.85
N TRP A 165 3.49 14.52 2.84
CA TRP A 165 2.17 13.88 2.73
C TRP A 165 1.70 12.99 3.88
N ARG A 166 2.58 12.49 4.75
CA ARG A 166 2.12 11.65 5.87
C ARG A 166 1.27 12.44 6.87
N ASP A 167 1.34 13.78 6.83
CA ASP A 167 0.44 14.67 7.58
C ASP A 167 -0.99 14.69 7.01
N PHE A 168 -1.21 14.27 5.75
CA PHE A 168 -2.52 14.17 5.11
C PHE A 168 -3.28 12.87 5.42
N LEU A 169 -2.60 11.90 6.04
CA LEU A 169 -3.20 10.63 6.46
C LEU A 169 -3.47 10.63 7.98
N LEU A 170 -3.30 11.79 8.63
CA LEU A 170 -3.50 11.95 10.05
C LEU A 170 -4.98 11.95 10.40
N TYR A 171 -5.34 10.95 11.19
CA TYR A 171 -6.68 10.79 11.73
C TYR A 171 -6.97 11.78 12.87
N GLU A 172 -5.94 12.24 13.59
CA GLU A 172 -6.05 13.14 14.74
C GLU A 172 -4.99 14.26 14.72
N LYS A 173 -5.42 15.45 15.16
CA LYS A 173 -4.60 16.66 15.22
C LYS A 173 -3.44 16.52 16.21
N GLY A 174 -2.22 16.80 15.77
CA GLY A 174 -1.02 16.81 16.62
C GLY A 174 -0.34 15.46 16.86
N VAL A 175 -0.89 14.37 16.30
CA VAL A 175 -0.23 13.06 16.29
C VAL A 175 0.82 13.06 15.18
N LYS A 176 2.10 12.90 15.54
CA LYS A 176 3.17 12.73 14.54
C LYS A 176 2.93 11.43 13.77
N SER A 177 3.10 11.49 12.45
CA SER A 177 2.96 10.30 11.60
C SER A 177 4.05 9.26 11.88
N ILE A 178 3.83 8.08 11.29
CA ILE A 178 4.65 6.85 11.25
C ILE A 178 6.16 7.09 11.46
N ALA A 179 6.82 6.18 12.18
CA ALA A 179 8.28 6.15 12.24
C ALA A 179 8.91 6.02 10.84
N LYS A 180 10.06 6.68 10.62
CA LYS A 180 10.82 6.62 9.35
C LYS A 180 11.19 5.19 8.97
N ASN A 181 11.51 4.36 9.96
CA ASN A 181 11.62 2.92 9.84
C ASN A 181 10.76 2.28 10.91
N TRP A 182 10.03 1.20 10.58
CA TRP A 182 9.25 0.48 11.57
C TRP A 182 10.12 -0.17 12.66
N THR A 183 11.40 -0.41 12.37
CA THR A 183 12.40 -0.92 13.32
C THR A 183 12.84 0.12 14.36
N ASP A 184 12.76 1.41 14.03
CA ASP A 184 13.31 2.51 14.84
C ASP A 184 12.22 3.39 15.48
N ALA A 185 11.00 2.87 15.58
CA ALA A 185 9.85 3.61 16.12
C ALA A 185 9.98 3.86 17.63
N SER A 186 9.67 5.09 18.06
CA SER A 186 9.51 5.43 19.47
C SER A 186 8.36 4.63 20.10
N ILE A 187 8.36 4.50 21.43
CA ILE A 187 7.30 3.80 22.17
C ILE A 187 5.93 4.40 21.86
N GLU A 188 5.82 5.73 21.88
CA GLU A 188 4.59 6.48 21.55
C GLU A 188 4.05 6.15 20.14
N LEU A 189 4.95 6.02 19.15
CA LEU A 189 4.56 5.67 17.78
C LEU A 189 4.08 4.21 17.68
N LYS A 190 4.67 3.30 18.45
CA LYS A 190 4.23 1.89 18.53
C LYS A 190 2.84 1.78 19.15
N GLU A 191 2.59 2.47 20.26
CA GLU A 191 1.27 2.51 20.91
C GLU A 191 0.20 3.08 19.97
N THR A 192 0.52 4.16 19.26
CA THR A 192 -0.37 4.76 18.26
C THR A 192 -0.64 3.79 17.11
N ASP A 193 0.38 3.08 16.62
CA ASP A 193 0.22 2.07 15.59
C ASP A 193 -0.66 0.90 16.03
N GLU A 194 -0.47 0.40 17.25
CA GLU A 194 -1.29 -0.65 17.83
C GLU A 194 -2.78 -0.27 17.88
N VAL A 195 -3.10 0.97 18.26
CA VAL A 195 -4.48 1.48 18.23
C VAL A 195 -5.04 1.46 16.81
N LYS A 196 -4.30 1.98 15.82
CA LYS A 196 -4.74 1.99 14.41
C LYS A 196 -4.95 0.57 13.89
N ARG A 197 -4.02 -0.35 14.18
CA ARG A 197 -4.10 -1.77 13.77
C ARG A 197 -5.29 -2.47 14.41
N ARG A 198 -5.55 -2.24 15.70
CA ARG A 198 -6.70 -2.81 16.41
C ARG A 198 -8.02 -2.35 15.79
N ILE A 199 -8.20 -1.04 15.58
CA ILE A 199 -9.40 -0.48 14.92
C ILE A 199 -9.59 -1.11 13.53
N THR A 200 -8.50 -1.24 12.77
CA THR A 200 -8.50 -1.87 11.44
C THR A 200 -8.99 -3.31 11.51
N LYS A 201 -8.41 -4.13 12.40
CA LYS A 201 -8.81 -5.53 12.58
C LYS A 201 -10.27 -5.64 12.99
N GLU A 202 -10.70 -4.92 14.02
CA GLU A 202 -12.08 -4.97 14.55
C GLU A 202 -13.14 -4.64 13.48
N LYS A 203 -12.92 -3.59 12.68
CA LYS A 203 -13.87 -3.16 11.65
C LYS A 203 -13.87 -4.05 10.41
N LEU A 204 -12.71 -4.60 10.04
CA LEU A 204 -12.56 -5.37 8.80
C LEU A 204 -12.81 -6.88 8.96
N LYS A 205 -12.55 -7.46 10.13
CA LYS A 205 -12.63 -8.92 10.35
C LYS A 205 -13.97 -9.52 9.88
N ARG A 206 -15.07 -8.84 10.21
CA ARG A 206 -16.44 -9.25 9.85
C ARG A 206 -16.71 -9.41 8.34
N TYR A 207 -15.88 -8.82 7.48
CA TYR A 207 -16.04 -8.89 6.03
C TYR A 207 -15.27 -10.06 5.39
N PHE A 208 -14.38 -10.67 6.16
CA PHE A 208 -13.50 -11.75 5.72
C PHE A 208 -13.78 -13.08 6.41
N GLU A 209 -14.70 -13.11 7.38
CA GLU A 209 -15.16 -14.30 8.13
C GLU A 209 -16.21 -15.16 7.39
N ASN A 210 -16.30 -15.07 6.05
CA ASN A 210 -17.21 -15.90 5.24
C ASN A 210 -16.47 -16.92 4.38
#